data_AF-A0A934YSR7-F1
#
_entry.id   AF-A0A934YSR7-F1
#
_cell.length_a   1.000
_cell.length_b   1.000
_cell.length_c   1.000
_cell.angle_alpha   90.00
_cell.angle_beta   90.00
_cell.angle_gamma   90.00
#
_symmetry.space_group_name_H-M   'P 1'
#
loop_
_entity.id
_entity.type
_entity.pdbx_description
1 polymer ?
#
loop_
_entity_poly.entity_id
_entity_poly.type
_entity_poly.pdbx_seq_one_letter_code
_entity_poly.pdbx_strand_id
1 'polypeptide(L)'
;MKAPNDVWTIDFEGWWRAANGERCDPLTVRDAFSRYVLDARLLASTGATAVRAVFERLFRKHGLPIPIQCDNGTPFVATNSRGGLTTLSAW
;
A
#
# COMPACT_ATOMS: atom_id res chain seq x y z
N MET A 1 -7.41 -17.22 -2.77
CA MET A 1 -8.41 -16.21 -2.34
C MET A 1 -9.77 -16.81 -2.62
N LYS A 2 -10.63 -16.91 -1.62
CA LYS A 2 -11.92 -17.61 -1.67
C LYS A 2 -13.11 -16.66 -1.46
N ALA A 3 -12.90 -15.50 -0.83
CA ALA A 3 -13.91 -14.49 -0.57
C ALA A 3 -13.33 -13.05 -0.63
N PRO A 4 -14.19 -12.00 -0.73
CA PRO A 4 -13.76 -10.63 -0.58
C PRO A 4 -13.12 -10.41 0.80
N ASN A 5 -12.14 -9.49 0.86
CA ASN A 5 -11.37 -9.19 2.05
C ASN A 5 -10.43 -10.32 2.51
N ASP A 6 -10.25 -11.38 1.71
CA ASP A 6 -9.23 -12.39 2.00
C ASP A 6 -7.83 -11.81 1.82
N VAL A 7 -7.54 -11.20 0.68
CA VAL A 7 -6.20 -10.68 0.35
C VAL A 7 -6.31 -9.30 -0.26
N TRP A 8 -5.58 -8.34 0.29
CA TRP A 8 -5.41 -7.03 -0.33
C TRP A 8 -4.07 -6.97 -1.04
N THR A 9 -4.08 -6.49 -2.27
CA THR A 9 -2.88 -6.17 -3.06
C THR A 9 -2.63 -4.67 -3.04
N ILE A 10 -1.37 -4.29 -2.91
CA ILE A 10 -0.93 -2.90 -2.86
C ILE A 10 0.19 -2.69 -3.86
N ASP A 11 0.10 -1.59 -4.61
CA ASP A 11 1.15 -1.18 -5.54
C ASP A 11 1.37 0.35 -5.50
N PHE A 12 2.62 0.74 -5.72
CA PHE A 12 3.02 2.10 -6.05
C PHE A 12 3.30 2.17 -7.55
N GLU A 13 2.46 2.85 -8.32
CA GLU A 13 2.54 2.86 -9.78
C GLU A 13 3.70 3.72 -10.37
N GLY A 14 4.70 4.04 -9.56
CA GLY A 14 5.81 4.92 -9.92
C GLY A 14 5.47 6.41 -9.73
N TRP A 15 6.50 7.21 -9.46
CA TRP A 15 6.33 8.63 -9.12
C TRP A 15 6.41 9.55 -10.34
N TRP A 16 5.73 10.68 -10.27
CA TRP A 16 5.84 11.77 -11.25
C TRP A 16 5.89 13.14 -10.57
N ARG A 17 6.14 14.19 -11.36
CA ARG A 17 6.00 15.59 -10.89
C ARG A 17 4.71 16.20 -11.43
N ALA A 18 3.93 16.81 -10.55
CA ALA A 18 2.78 17.60 -10.93
C ALA A 18 3.23 18.92 -11.58
N ALA A 19 2.29 19.64 -12.22
CA ALA A 19 2.58 20.90 -12.91
C ALA A 19 3.16 22.00 -11.98
N ASN A 20 2.91 21.90 -10.67
CA ASN A 20 3.48 22.76 -9.64
C ASN A 20 4.91 22.33 -9.20
N GLY A 21 5.47 21.29 -9.80
CA GLY A 21 6.80 20.76 -9.51
C GLY A 21 6.88 19.77 -8.34
N GLU A 22 5.77 19.55 -7.62
CA GLU A 22 5.72 18.63 -6.48
C GLU A 22 5.81 17.17 -6.93
N ARG A 23 6.49 16.34 -6.13
CA ARG A 23 6.56 14.89 -6.35
C ARG A 23 5.26 14.24 -5.89
N CYS A 24 4.72 13.36 -6.72
CA CYS A 24 3.55 12.56 -6.42
C CYS A 24 3.89 11.08 -6.53
N ASP A 25 3.62 10.33 -5.46
CA ASP A 25 3.75 8.88 -5.41
C ASP A 25 2.34 8.27 -5.29
N PRO A 26 1.74 7.75 -6.38
CA PRO A 26 0.42 7.12 -6.35
C PRO A 26 0.44 5.79 -5.61
N LEU A 27 -0.45 5.61 -4.65
CA LEU A 27 -0.68 4.34 -3.96
C LEU A 27 -2.03 3.79 -4.36
N THR A 28 -2.08 2.54 -4.78
CA THR A 28 -3.33 1.80 -5.02
C THR A 28 -3.45 0.63 -4.05
N VAL A 29 -4.66 0.44 -3.52
CA VAL A 29 -5.02 -0.70 -2.66
C VAL A 29 -6.26 -1.36 -3.24
N ARG A 30 -6.19 -2.66 -3.47
CA ARG A 30 -7.24 -3.43 -4.14
C ARG A 30 -7.51 -4.74 -3.43
N ASP A 31 -8.76 -5.14 -3.35
CA ASP A 31 -9.13 -6.49 -2.95
C ASP A 31 -8.91 -7.46 -4.11
N ALA A 32 -8.10 -8.48 -3.88
CA ALA A 32 -7.63 -9.33 -4.96
C ALA A 32 -8.65 -10.39 -5.41
N PHE A 33 -9.65 -10.71 -4.57
CA PHE A 33 -10.75 -11.59 -4.95
C PHE A 33 -11.81 -10.85 -5.80
N SER A 34 -12.41 -9.80 -5.24
CA SER A 34 -13.51 -9.04 -5.86
C SER A 34 -13.04 -8.07 -6.95
N ARG A 35 -11.72 -7.83 -7.03
CA ARG A 35 -11.10 -6.82 -7.90
C ARG A 35 -11.46 -5.38 -7.56
N TYR A 36 -12.17 -5.14 -6.46
CA TYR A 36 -12.58 -3.82 -6.00
C TYR A 36 -11.40 -2.96 -5.55
N VAL A 37 -11.35 -1.71 -6.00
CA VAL A 37 -10.33 -0.73 -5.57
C VAL A 37 -10.77 -0.11 -4.26
N LEU A 38 -10.06 -0.43 -3.19
CA LEU A 38 -10.34 0.05 -1.83
C LEU A 38 -9.84 1.49 -1.64
N ASP A 39 -8.73 1.83 -2.31
CA ASP A 39 -8.17 3.17 -2.31
C ASP A 39 -7.27 3.40 -3.52
N ALA A 40 -7.26 4.64 -3.99
CA ALA A 40 -6.28 5.14 -4.95
C ALA A 40 -6.02 6.61 -4.61
N ARG A 41 -4.79 6.94 -4.23
CA ARG A 41 -4.45 8.29 -3.78
C ARG A 41 -3.02 8.66 -4.10
N LEU A 42 -2.79 9.96 -4.23
CA LEU A 42 -1.44 10.51 -4.27
C LEU A 42 -0.93 10.70 -2.84
N LEU A 43 0.24 10.14 -2.56
CA LEU A 43 0.98 10.41 -1.35
C LEU A 43 2.12 11.37 -1.67
N ALA A 44 2.31 12.35 -0.79
CA ALA A 44 3.45 13.27 -0.85
C ALA A 44 4.78 12.59 -0.44
N SER A 45 4.70 11.39 0.13
CA SER A 45 5.85 10.57 0.53
C SER A 45 5.46 9.10 0.56
N THR A 46 6.39 8.25 0.13
CA THR A 46 6.30 6.79 0.32
C THR A 46 6.66 6.36 1.74
N GLY A 47 6.81 7.26 2.71
CA GLY A 47 7.18 6.89 4.08
C GLY A 47 6.15 5.99 4.78
N ALA A 48 6.63 5.10 5.65
CA ALA A 48 5.81 4.15 6.41
C ALA A 48 4.65 4.82 7.18
N THR A 49 4.85 6.03 7.72
CA THR A 49 3.81 6.77 8.44
C THR A 49 2.62 7.14 7.55
N ALA A 50 2.89 7.65 6.34
CA ALA A 50 1.84 8.07 5.41
C ALA A 50 1.02 6.86 4.95
N VAL A 51 1.73 5.77 4.65
CA VAL A 51 1.14 4.49 4.25
C VAL A 51 0.34 3.85 5.38
N ARG A 52 0.84 3.86 6.62
CA ARG A 52 0.11 3.34 7.78
C ARG A 52 -1.20 4.09 8.01
N ALA A 53 -1.21 5.41 7.90
CA ALA A 53 -2.44 6.20 8.03
C ALA A 53 -3.50 5.83 6.97
N VAL A 54 -3.07 5.36 5.79
CA VAL A 54 -3.96 4.82 4.76
C VAL A 54 -4.57 3.50 5.22
N PHE A 55 -3.74 2.55 5.66
CA PHE A 55 -4.21 1.26 6.15
C PHE A 55 -5.16 1.39 7.34
N GLU A 56 -4.84 2.20 8.34
CA GLU A 56 -5.71 2.40 9.49
C GLU A 56 -7.12 2.90 9.10
N ARG A 57 -7.22 3.76 8.09
CA ARG A 57 -8.51 4.20 7.56
C ARG A 57 -9.22 3.07 6.82
N LEU A 58 -8.52 2.32 5.99
CA LEU A 58 -9.10 1.21 5.23
C LEU A 58 -9.58 0.09 6.14
N PHE A 59 -8.81 -0.23 7.18
CA PHE A 59 -9.18 -1.22 8.21
C PHE A 59 -10.47 -0.83 8.93
N ARG A 60 -10.62 0.45 9.31
CA ARG A 60 -11.85 0.94 9.93
C ARG A 60 -13.07 0.86 8.99
N LYS A 61 -12.87 1.01 7.68
CA LYS A 61 -13.96 1.07 6.69
C LYS A 61 -14.36 -0.31 6.15
N HIS A 62 -13.39 -1.19 5.90
CA HIS A 62 -13.57 -2.44 5.18
C HIS A 62 -13.27 -3.69 6.02
N GLY A 63 -12.79 -3.51 7.26
CA GLY A 63 -12.29 -4.61 8.09
C GLY A 63 -10.82 -4.94 7.80
N LEU A 64 -10.30 -5.95 8.48
CA LEU A 64 -8.92 -6.39 8.34
C LEU A 64 -8.83 -7.51 7.28
N PRO A 65 -7.91 -7.44 6.31
CA PRO A 65 -7.64 -8.55 5.42
C PRO A 65 -6.87 -9.67 6.15
N ILE A 66 -6.82 -10.87 5.57
CA ILE A 66 -6.08 -11.99 6.17
C ILE A 66 -4.58 -11.82 5.92
N PRO A 67 -4.10 -11.76 4.66
CA PRO A 67 -2.82 -11.10 4.39
C PRO A 67 -2.94 -9.88 3.49
N ILE A 68 -1.90 -9.07 3.56
CA ILE A 68 -1.62 -7.97 2.65
C ILE A 68 -0.42 -8.38 1.78
N GLN A 69 -0.56 -8.29 0.47
CA GLN A 69 0.49 -8.55 -0.51
C GLN A 69 0.93 -7.23 -1.16
N CYS A 70 2.22 -6.94 -1.12
CA CYS A 70 2.82 -5.82 -1.83
C CYS A 70 3.84 -6.35 -2.83
N ASP A 71 3.77 -5.89 -4.07
CA ASP A 71 4.64 -6.31 -5.18
C ASP A 71 5.85 -5.39 -5.39
N ASN A 72 5.92 -4.27 -4.67
CA ASN A 72 6.96 -3.27 -4.82
C ASN A 72 7.90 -3.16 -3.61
N GLY A 73 9.15 -2.78 -3.89
CA GLY A 73 10.22 -2.50 -2.91
C GLY A 73 9.88 -1.40 -1.91
N THR A 74 10.88 -0.72 -1.34
CA THR A 74 10.72 0.28 -0.27
C THR A 74 9.54 1.22 -0.57
N PRO A 75 8.54 1.35 0.33
CA PRO A 75 8.62 1.23 1.79
C PRO A 75 8.08 -0.06 2.40
N PHE A 76 7.61 -1.02 1.59
CA PHE A 76 7.03 -2.27 2.08
C PHE A 76 8.02 -3.44 2.08
N VAL A 77 9.02 -3.38 1.20
CA VAL A 77 10.13 -4.35 1.16
C VAL A 77 11.46 -3.61 1.09
N ALA A 78 12.31 -3.71 2.11
CA ALA A 78 13.64 -3.12 2.06
C ALA A 78 14.62 -4.11 1.42
N THR A 79 15.18 -3.74 0.26
CA THR A 79 16.18 -4.53 -0.47
C THR A 79 17.48 -4.76 0.31
N ASN A 80 17.69 -4.03 1.41
CA ASN A 80 18.94 -3.99 2.17
C ASN A 80 18.83 -4.71 3.54
N SER A 81 17.70 -5.36 3.84
CA SER A 81 17.44 -6.07 5.11
C SER A 81 17.26 -7.56 4.88
N ARG A 82 17.85 -8.40 5.76
CA ARG A 82 17.65 -9.86 5.74
C ARG A 82 16.15 -10.19 5.81
N GLY A 83 15.61 -10.79 4.76
CA GLY A 83 14.19 -11.17 4.66
C GLY A 83 13.26 -10.09 4.08
N GLY A 84 13.79 -8.94 3.63
CA GLY A 84 12.98 -7.91 2.97
C GLY A 84 12.02 -7.13 3.88
N LEU A 85 12.08 -7.33 5.20
CA LEU A 85 11.14 -6.74 6.16
C LEU A 85 11.41 -5.24 6.36
N THR A 86 10.35 -4.43 6.29
CA THR A 86 10.37 -3.00 6.67
C THR A 86 9.66 -2.82 8.01
N THR A 87 9.84 -1.65 8.65
CA THR A 87 9.08 -1.29 9.87
C THR A 87 7.57 -1.40 9.66
N LEU A 88 7.10 -1.24 8.42
CA LEU A 88 5.70 -1.39 8.06
C LEU A 88 5.28 -2.86 7.91
N SER A 89 6.18 -3.76 7.50
CA SER A 89 5.91 -5.20 7.38
C SER A 89 5.86 -5.92 8.73
N ALA A 90 6.49 -5.35 9.76
CA ALA A 90 6.56 -5.90 11.11
C ALA A 90 5.56 -5.27 12.10
N TRP A 91 4.74 -4.33 11.62
CA TRP A 91 3.65 -3.71 12.38
C TRP A 91 2.36 -4.51 12.18
#